data_AF-A0A1H1EHY5-F1
#
_entry.id   AF-A0A1H1EHY5-F1
#
_cell.length_a   1.000
_cell.length_b   1.000
_cell.length_c   1.000
_cell.angle_alpha   90.00
_cell.angle_beta   90.00
_cell.angle_gamma   90.00
#
_symmetry.space_group_name_H-M   'P 1'
#
loop_
_entity.id
_entity.type
_entity.pdbx_description
1 polymer ?
#
loop_
_entity_poly.entity_id
_entity_poly.type
_entity_poly.pdbx_seq_one_letter_code
_entity_poly.pdbx_strand_id
1 'polypeptide(L)' 'MPILPPLPDAPGIDADDEELWAWDNGATVAEFHEYQRTGVVTVSQRVKWWWRRTRRVLR' A
#
# COMPACT_ATOMS: atom_id res chain seq x y z
N MET A 1 -12.77 8.27 -13.33
CA MET A 1 -11.44 7.63 -13.27
C MET A 1 -10.90 7.79 -11.85
N PRO A 2 -10.45 6.72 -11.17
CA PRO A 2 -9.81 6.87 -9.87
C PRO A 2 -8.46 7.58 -10.04
N ILE A 3 -8.26 8.67 -9.29
CA ILE A 3 -7.02 9.49 -9.31
C ILE A 3 -5.80 8.69 -8.83
N LEU A 4 -6.03 7.68 -7.99
CA LEU A 4 -5.01 6.77 -7.49
C LEU A 4 -5.34 5.35 -7.96
N PRO A 5 -4.38 4.62 -8.55
CA PRO A 5 -4.61 3.22 -8.90
C PRO A 5 -4.99 2.46 -7.62
N PRO A 6 -6.01 1.57 -7.70
CA PRO A 6 -6.38 0.73 -6.57
C PRO A 6 -5.20 -0.18 -6.20
N LEU A 7 -5.20 -0.64 -4.95
CA LEU A 7 -4.34 -1.77 -4.59
C LEU A 7 -4.74 -3.00 -5.42
N PRO A 8 -3.77 -3.90 -5.70
CA PRO A 8 -4.12 -5.25 -6.12
C PRO A 8 -5.01 -5.94 -5.06
N ASP A 9 -5.66 -7.02 -5.46
CA ASP A 9 -6.50 -7.82 -4.58
C ASP A 9 -5.73 -8.34 -3.36
N ALA A 10 -6.44 -8.92 -2.39
CA ALA A 10 -5.81 -9.48 -1.19
C ALA A 10 -4.67 -10.45 -1.55
N PRO A 11 -3.46 -10.28 -0.98
CA PRO A 11 -2.41 -11.28 -1.10
C PRO A 11 -2.94 -12.62 -0.60
N GLY A 12 -2.50 -13.70 -1.27
CA GLY A 12 -2.83 -15.06 -0.86
C GLY A 12 -2.19 -15.44 0.47
N ILE A 13 -2.53 -16.63 0.98
CA ILE A 13 -1.97 -17.18 2.22
C ILE A 13 -0.45 -17.41 2.11
N ASP A 14 0.06 -17.60 0.90
CA ASP A 14 1.49 -17.80 0.61
C ASP A 14 2.22 -16.51 0.20
N ALA A 15 1.61 -15.33 0.43
CA ALA A 15 2.26 -14.06 0.11
C ALA A 15 3.43 -13.78 1.06
N ASP A 16 4.42 -13.07 0.54
CA ASP A 16 5.58 -12.62 1.31
C ASP A 16 5.14 -11.68 2.45
N ASP A 17 5.84 -11.71 3.58
CA ASP A 17 5.58 -10.84 4.74
C ASP A 17 5.62 -9.35 4.33
N GLU A 18 6.47 -9.01 3.37
CA GLU A 18 6.58 -7.68 2.79
C GLU A 18 5.33 -7.27 2.00
N GLU A 19 4.77 -8.21 1.23
CA GLU A 19 3.56 -7.99 0.45
C GLU A 19 2.35 -7.83 1.35
N LEU A 20 2.27 -8.65 2.41
CA LEU A 20 1.25 -8.57 3.43
C LEU A 20 1.30 -7.22 4.17
N TRP A 21 2.49 -6.80 4.60
CA TRP A 21 2.69 -5.52 5.27
C TRP A 21 2.32 -4.35 4.38
N ALA A 22 2.78 -4.37 3.12
CA ALA A 22 2.48 -3.32 2.15
C ALA A 22 0.96 -3.18 1.99
N TRP A 23 0.29 -4.31 1.77
CA TRP A 23 -1.15 -4.37 1.59
C TRP A 23 -1.95 -3.87 2.81
N ASP A 24 -1.58 -4.30 4.02
CA ASP A 24 -2.18 -3.83 5.28
C ASP A 24 -1.98 -2.33 5.51
N ASN A 25 -0.87 -1.80 4.99
CA ASN A 25 -0.53 -0.39 5.05
C ASN A 25 -1.10 0.46 3.93
N GLY A 26 -1.80 -0.15 2.98
CA GLY A 26 -2.33 0.53 1.81
C GLY A 26 -1.25 0.95 0.80
N ALA A 27 -0.04 0.42 0.96
CA ALA A 27 1.11 0.58 0.10
C ALA A 27 1.10 -0.48 -1.01
N THR A 28 1.67 -0.16 -2.17
CA THR A 28 2.10 -1.20 -3.10
C THR A 28 3.46 -1.76 -2.66
N VAL A 29 3.81 -2.96 -3.11
CA VAL A 29 5.14 -3.56 -2.82
C VAL A 29 6.27 -2.63 -3.29
N ALA A 30 6.12 -2.01 -4.46
CA ALA A 30 7.11 -1.06 -4.98
C ALA A 30 7.28 0.18 -4.07
N GLU A 31 6.18 0.74 -3.55
CA GLU A 31 6.23 1.86 -2.61
C GLU A 31 6.83 1.43 -1.26
N PHE A 32 6.55 0.20 -0.82
CA PHE A 32 7.16 -0.35 0.39
C PHE A 32 8.67 -0.58 0.24
N HIS A 33 9.12 -1.09 -0.91
CA HIS A 33 10.55 -1.25 -1.23
C HIS A 33 11.27 0.09 -1.30
N GLU A 34 10.62 1.12 -1.85
CA GLU A 34 11.15 2.48 -1.84
C GLU A 34 11.31 3.00 -0.41
N TYR A 35 10.31 2.78 0.46
CA TYR A 35 10.39 3.12 1.88
C TYR A 35 11.48 2.33 2.62
N GLN A 36 11.59 1.01 2.42
CA GLN A 36 12.63 0.16 3.01
C GLN A 36 14.03 0.63 2.61
N ARG A 37 14.20 0.99 1.33
CA ARG A 37 15.48 1.48 0.82
C ARG A 37 15.88 2.84 1.36
N THR A 38 14.92 3.75 1.53
CA THR A 38 15.20 5.17 1.83
C THR A 38 14.96 5.55 3.29
N GLY A 39 14.17 4.78 4.02
CA GLY A 39 13.66 5.12 5.36
C GLY A 39 12.69 6.29 5.37
N VAL A 40 12.27 6.80 4.20
CA VAL A 40 11.47 8.02 4.07
C VAL A 40 10.11 7.69 3.45
N VAL A 41 9.04 8.14 4.11
CA VAL A 41 7.69 8.16 3.52
C VAL A 41 7.35 9.61 3.21
N THR A 42 7.19 9.92 1.92
CA THR A 42 6.78 11.26 1.51
C THR A 42 5.33 11.53 1.97
N VAL A 43 4.98 12.81 2.18
CA VAL A 43 3.61 13.19 2.55
C VAL A 43 2.59 12.67 1.53
N SER A 44 2.93 12.73 0.25
CA SER A 44 2.07 12.22 -0.83
C SER A 44 1.88 10.70 -0.77
N GLN A 45 2.94 9.91 -0.52
CA GLN A 45 2.80 8.46 -0.28
C GLN A 45 1.92 8.19 0.94
N ARG A 46 2.12 8.90 2.05
CA ARG A 46 1.32 8.71 3.27
C ARG A 46 -0.17 8.97 3.04
N VAL A 47 -0.51 10.01 2.28
CA VAL A 47 -1.90 10.30 1.88
C VAL A 47 -2.47 9.20 0.97
N LYS A 48 -1.69 8.70 0.00
CA LYS A 48 -2.10 7.59 -0.88
C LYS A 48 -2.39 6.31 -0.09
N TRP A 49 -1.48 5.95 0.81
CA TRP A 49 -1.58 4.77 1.66
C TRP A 49 -2.81 4.83 2.56
N TRP A 50 -3.00 5.97 3.25
CA TRP A 50 -4.19 6.22 4.06
C TRP A 50 -5.47 6.13 3.24
N TRP A 51 -5.51 6.76 2.06
CA TRP A 51 -6.68 6.75 1.21
C TRP A 51 -7.05 5.33 0.76
N ARG A 52 -6.07 4.55 0.28
CA ARG A 52 -6.32 3.17 -0.15
C ARG A 52 -6.76 2.28 1.02
N ARG A 53 -6.12 2.39 2.19
CA ARG A 53 -6.52 1.68 3.41
C ARG A 53 -7.98 2.01 3.79
N THR A 54 -8.32 3.30 3.81
CA THR A 54 -9.65 3.77 4.21
C THR A 54 -10.72 3.31 3.23
N ARG A 55 -10.44 3.39 1.92
CA ARG A 55 -11.38 2.96 0.88
C ARG A 55 -11.71 1.47 0.93
N ARG A 56 -10.83 0.62 1.47
CA ARG A 56 -11.12 -0.81 1.67
C ARG A 56 -12.19 -1.03 2.73
N VAL A 57 -12.18 -0.25 3.81
CA VAL A 57 -13.13 -0.37 4.92
C VAL A 57 -14.51 0.20 4.54
N LEU A 58 -14.52 1.19 3.65
CA LEU A 58 -15.76 1.82 3.16
C LEU A 58 -16.42 1.05 2.01
N ARG A 59 -15.81 -0.02 1.50
CA ARG A 59 -16.30 -0.84 0.38
C ARG A 59 -16.91 -2.13 0.89
#